data_AF-A0A0B0H5N2-F1
#
_entry.id   AF-A0A0B0H5N2-F1
#
_cell.length_a   1.000
_cell.length_b   1.000
_cell.length_c   1.000
_cell.angle_alpha   90.00
_cell.angle_beta   90.00
_cell.angle_gamma   90.00
#
_symmetry.space_group_name_H-M   'P 1'
#
loop_
_entity.id
_entity.type
_entity.pdbx_description
1 polymer ?
#
loop_
_entity_poly.entity_id
_entity_poly.type
_entity_poly.pdbx_seq_one_letter_code
_entity_poly.pdbx_strand_id
1 'polypeptide(L)'
;MSTKAGHQDGNSGFSLIELLITIVVIAILASVAYPDYSQFVLKSRRLDAQSELMDLAHRQEKYYAANATYTVNMTNLGYANSVSATTAEGYYRLNVEAATAACPLSRCFLLKAIPLGNQANDRFNIIRLHSSGSKEMKKKNSGSYQTGWDD
;
A
#
# COMPACT_ATOMS: atom_id res chain seq x y z
N MET A 1 63.64 9.86 48.49
CA MET A 1 62.65 8.77 48.30
C MET A 1 61.46 9.37 47.54
N SER A 2 61.26 8.96 46.29
CA SER A 2 60.24 9.48 45.35
C SER A 2 59.08 8.48 45.25
N THR A 3 57.82 8.93 45.32
CA THR A 3 56.70 8.20 44.72
C THR A 3 55.47 9.07 44.45
N LYS A 4 55.19 9.18 43.15
CA LYS A 4 53.88 9.21 42.43
C LYS A 4 52.88 10.34 42.73
N ALA A 5 52.84 11.30 41.81
CA ALA A 5 51.64 12.06 41.48
C ALA A 5 50.65 11.15 40.72
N GLY A 6 49.41 11.05 41.21
CA GLY A 6 48.33 10.36 40.53
C GLY A 6 47.88 11.13 39.29
N HIS A 7 47.92 10.47 38.14
CA HIS A 7 47.30 10.94 36.90
C HIS A 7 45.78 10.82 37.06
N GLN A 8 45.06 11.94 37.04
CA GLN A 8 43.60 11.94 36.98
C GLN A 8 43.20 11.92 35.51
N ASP A 9 42.75 10.76 35.04
CA ASP A 9 42.08 10.62 33.76
C ASP A 9 40.74 11.36 33.84
N GLY A 10 40.62 12.46 33.09
CA GLY A 10 39.45 13.31 33.09
C GLY A 10 38.20 12.57 32.59
N ASN A 11 37.13 12.63 33.39
CA ASN A 11 35.79 12.26 32.96
C ASN A 11 35.45 13.00 31.66
N SER A 12 35.41 12.26 30.56
CA SER A 12 35.04 12.77 29.24
C SER A 12 33.51 12.91 29.18
N GLY A 13 33.00 14.11 29.49
CA GLY A 13 31.59 14.46 29.35
C GLY A 13 31.30 15.13 28.01
N PHE A 14 30.19 14.77 27.37
CA PHE A 14 29.70 15.46 26.17
C PHE A 14 29.37 16.93 26.47
N SER A 15 29.75 17.84 25.57
CA SER A 15 29.39 19.25 25.71
C SER A 15 27.96 19.52 25.25
N LEU A 16 27.30 20.51 25.87
CA LEU A 16 25.96 20.98 25.44
C LEU A 16 25.96 21.45 23.98
N ILE A 17 27.05 22.03 23.51
CA ILE A 17 27.17 22.46 22.10
C ILE A 17 27.23 21.26 21.15
N GLU A 18 27.84 20.17 21.58
CA GLU A 18 28.00 18.93 20.82
C GLU A 18 26.64 18.26 20.64
N LEU A 19 25.83 18.26 21.69
CA LEU A 19 24.44 17.80 21.64
C LEU A 19 23.59 18.68 20.71
N LEU A 20 23.76 20.01 20.76
CA LEU A 20 23.03 20.93 19.87
C LEU A 20 23.38 20.70 18.40
N ILE A 21 24.65 20.55 18.07
CA ILE A 21 25.09 20.26 16.69
C ILE A 21 24.53 18.89 16.25
N THR A 22 24.58 17.89 17.11
CA THR A 22 24.05 16.55 16.80
C THR A 22 22.56 16.59 16.51
N ILE A 23 21.76 17.31 17.33
CA ILE A 23 20.31 17.46 17.10
C ILE A 23 20.05 18.20 15.78
N VAL A 24 20.82 19.24 15.46
CA VAL A 24 20.68 19.98 14.19
C VAL A 24 20.93 19.05 13.00
N VAL A 25 21.98 18.23 13.03
CA VAL A 25 22.26 17.26 11.96
C VAL A 25 21.13 16.24 11.84
N ILE A 26 20.65 15.68 12.96
CA ILE A 26 19.52 14.73 12.95
C ILE A 26 18.26 15.38 12.36
N ALA A 27 17.96 16.63 12.70
CA ALA A 27 16.79 17.35 12.18
C ALA A 27 16.86 17.53 10.66
N ILE A 28 18.04 17.87 10.12
CA ILE A 28 18.25 17.98 8.67
C ILE A 28 18.05 16.62 8.00
N LEU A 29 18.68 15.56 8.52
CA LEU A 29 18.54 14.21 7.95
C LEU A 29 17.09 13.70 8.01
N ALA A 30 16.41 13.91 9.14
CA ALA A 30 15.02 13.51 9.33
C ALA A 30 14.09 14.22 8.32
N SER A 31 14.35 15.49 7.98
CA SER A 31 13.53 16.25 7.04
C SER A 31 13.52 15.66 5.62
N VAL A 32 14.60 15.00 5.20
CA VAL A 32 14.72 14.36 3.87
C VAL A 32 14.33 12.89 3.93
N ALA A 33 14.80 12.16 4.94
CA ALA A 33 14.63 10.71 5.02
C ALA A 33 13.19 10.28 5.34
N TYR A 34 12.48 11.04 6.18
CA TYR A 34 11.12 10.68 6.62
C TYR A 34 10.08 10.64 5.49
N PRO A 35 9.92 11.67 4.63
CA PRO A 35 8.94 11.62 3.55
C PRO A 35 9.22 10.48 2.57
N ASP A 36 10.49 10.23 2.23
CA ASP A 36 10.88 9.18 1.29
C ASP A 36 10.56 7.78 1.82
N TYR A 37 10.88 7.51 3.10
CA TYR A 37 10.55 6.23 3.73
C TYR A 37 9.04 5.98 3.74
N SER A 38 8.23 7.00 4.02
CA SER A 38 6.77 6.86 4.02
C SER A 38 6.23 6.46 2.64
N GLN A 39 6.78 7.03 1.56
CA GLN A 39 6.37 6.69 0.19
C GLN A 39 6.82 5.28 -0.19
N PHE A 40 8.01 4.85 0.24
CA PHE A 40 8.48 3.49 0.01
C PHE A 40 7.54 2.45 0.64
N VAL A 41 7.15 2.66 1.91
CA VAL A 41 6.21 1.76 2.60
C VAL A 41 4.86 1.71 1.89
N LEU A 42 4.31 2.87 1.49
CA LEU A 42 3.05 2.93 0.76
C LEU A 42 3.12 2.18 -0.59
N LYS A 43 4.21 2.36 -1.34
CA LYS A 43 4.45 1.62 -2.59
C LYS A 43 4.55 0.12 -2.36
N SER A 44 5.28 -0.31 -1.33
CA SER A 44 5.40 -1.74 -0.98
C SER A 44 4.05 -2.38 -0.67
N ARG A 45 3.16 -1.66 0.04
CA ARG A 45 1.82 -2.14 0.38
C ARG A 45 0.89 -2.30 -0.82
N ARG A 46 1.18 -1.67 -1.97
CA ARG A 46 0.40 -1.90 -3.19
C ARG A 46 0.52 -3.33 -3.70
N LEU A 47 1.65 -4.00 -3.44
CA LEU A 47 1.87 -5.37 -3.86
C LEU A 47 0.85 -6.33 -3.22
N ASP A 48 0.45 -6.08 -1.98
CA ASP A 48 -0.63 -6.79 -1.29
C ASP A 48 -1.95 -6.68 -2.07
N ALA A 49 -2.38 -5.45 -2.38
CA ALA A 49 -3.56 -5.24 -3.20
C ALA A 49 -3.48 -5.86 -4.60
N GLN A 50 -2.33 -5.77 -5.26
CA GLN A 50 -2.13 -6.33 -6.60
C GLN A 50 -2.24 -7.86 -6.58
N SER A 51 -1.61 -8.52 -5.61
CA SER A 51 -1.68 -9.97 -5.41
C SER A 51 -3.12 -10.42 -5.16
N GLU A 52 -3.81 -9.76 -4.24
CA GLU A 52 -5.19 -10.09 -3.88
C GLU A 52 -6.19 -9.81 -5.01
N LEU A 53 -5.97 -8.77 -5.83
CA LEU A 53 -6.77 -8.54 -7.05
C LEU A 53 -6.58 -9.65 -8.08
N MET A 54 -5.37 -10.20 -8.22
CA MET A 54 -5.12 -11.35 -9.10
C MET A 54 -5.81 -12.61 -8.58
N ASP A 55 -5.77 -12.88 -7.27
CA ASP A 55 -6.52 -14.00 -6.67
C ASP A 55 -8.03 -13.84 -6.87
N LEU A 56 -8.55 -12.63 -6.64
CA LEU A 56 -9.96 -12.32 -6.86
C LEU A 56 -10.36 -12.49 -8.33
N ALA A 57 -9.50 -12.14 -9.29
CA ALA A 57 -9.72 -12.40 -10.71
C ALA A 57 -9.78 -13.91 -11.00
N HIS A 58 -8.84 -14.71 -10.47
CA HIS A 58 -8.90 -16.17 -10.64
C HIS A 58 -10.19 -16.78 -10.09
N ARG A 59 -10.69 -16.26 -8.96
CA ARG A 59 -11.98 -16.69 -8.39
C ARG A 59 -13.16 -16.34 -9.29
N GLN A 60 -13.12 -15.17 -9.95
CA GLN A 60 -14.13 -14.80 -10.94
C GLN A 60 -14.13 -15.75 -12.12
N GLU A 61 -12.97 -16.09 -12.68
CA GLU A 61 -12.85 -17.04 -13.78
C GLU A 61 -13.37 -18.43 -13.39
N LYS A 62 -13.02 -18.89 -12.18
CA LYS A 62 -13.54 -20.15 -11.64
C LYS A 62 -15.06 -20.12 -11.49
N TYR A 63 -15.63 -19.04 -10.99
CA TYR A 63 -17.08 -18.88 -10.86
C TYR A 63 -17.76 -18.85 -12.23
N TYR A 64 -17.17 -18.16 -13.21
CA TYR A 64 -17.67 -18.10 -14.58
C TYR A 64 -17.70 -19.49 -15.23
N ALA A 65 -16.65 -20.29 -15.06
CA ALA A 65 -16.58 -21.65 -15.59
C ALA A 65 -17.74 -22.55 -15.10
N ALA A 66 -18.28 -22.28 -13.90
CA ALA A 66 -19.41 -23.03 -13.34
C ALA A 66 -20.79 -22.40 -13.62
N ASN A 67 -20.87 -21.08 -13.83
CA ASN A 67 -22.14 -20.34 -13.84
C ASN A 67 -22.40 -19.56 -15.14
N ALA A 68 -21.45 -19.54 -16.08
CA ALA A 68 -21.49 -18.76 -17.33
C ALA A 68 -21.74 -17.24 -17.13
N THR A 69 -21.46 -16.73 -15.94
CA THR A 69 -21.53 -15.30 -15.59
C THR A 69 -20.57 -15.02 -14.43
N TYR A 70 -20.06 -13.80 -14.35
CA TYR A 70 -19.34 -13.28 -13.20
C TYR A 70 -20.30 -12.83 -12.10
N THR A 71 -19.77 -12.53 -10.92
CA THR A 71 -20.59 -12.11 -9.78
C THR A 71 -20.01 -10.91 -9.06
N VAL A 72 -20.90 -10.05 -8.59
CA VAL A 72 -20.54 -8.96 -7.66
C VAL A 72 -20.62 -9.39 -6.20
N ASN A 73 -21.26 -10.53 -5.94
CA ASN A 73 -21.42 -11.04 -4.58
C ASN A 73 -20.14 -11.77 -4.17
N MET A 74 -19.38 -11.16 -3.28
CA MET A 74 -18.09 -11.72 -2.85
C MET A 74 -18.21 -13.04 -2.06
N THR A 75 -19.39 -13.36 -1.49
CA THR A 75 -19.61 -14.67 -0.85
C THR A 75 -19.55 -15.83 -1.85
N ASN A 76 -20.00 -15.61 -3.09
CA ASN A 76 -19.88 -16.59 -4.18
C ASN A 76 -18.42 -16.82 -4.62
N LEU A 77 -17.53 -15.91 -4.23
CA LEU A 77 -16.09 -15.98 -4.49
C LEU A 77 -15.32 -16.50 -3.27
N GLY A 78 -16.01 -16.95 -2.22
CA GLY A 78 -15.41 -17.54 -1.02
C GLY A 78 -14.99 -16.54 0.05
N TYR A 79 -15.54 -15.33 0.04
CA TYR A 79 -15.34 -14.33 1.10
C TYR A 79 -16.49 -14.33 2.11
N ALA A 80 -16.25 -13.85 3.32
CA ALA A 80 -17.25 -13.85 4.39
C ALA A 80 -18.37 -12.81 4.20
N ASN A 81 -18.10 -11.72 3.49
CA ASN A 81 -19.03 -10.61 3.26
C ASN A 81 -19.40 -10.53 1.77
N SER A 82 -20.63 -10.11 1.44
CA SER A 82 -21.14 -10.08 0.07
C SER A 82 -20.68 -8.87 -0.75
N VAL A 83 -20.23 -7.81 -0.10
CA VAL A 83 -19.94 -6.52 -0.74
C VAL A 83 -18.44 -6.29 -0.90
N SER A 84 -17.65 -6.66 0.11
CA SER A 84 -16.23 -6.37 0.11
C SER A 84 -15.43 -7.33 0.99
N ALA A 85 -14.16 -7.49 0.68
CA ALA A 85 -13.17 -8.15 1.53
C ALA A 85 -12.05 -7.17 1.88
N THR A 86 -11.35 -7.41 2.98
CA THR A 86 -10.13 -6.66 3.31
C THR A 86 -8.93 -7.54 2.97
N THR A 87 -7.86 -6.96 2.44
CA THR A 87 -6.62 -7.71 2.18
C THR A 87 -6.04 -8.26 3.49
N ALA A 88 -5.23 -9.31 3.40
CA ALA A 88 -4.69 -10.00 4.58
C ALA A 88 -3.98 -9.03 5.55
N GLU A 89 -3.25 -8.05 5.00
CA GLU A 89 -2.51 -7.06 5.77
C GLU A 89 -3.35 -5.83 6.20
N GLY A 90 -4.62 -5.75 5.79
CA GLY A 90 -5.53 -4.70 6.25
C GLY A 90 -5.40 -3.34 5.55
N TYR A 91 -4.57 -3.23 4.51
CA TYR A 91 -4.29 -1.95 3.84
C TYR A 91 -5.31 -1.56 2.78
N TYR A 92 -6.02 -2.53 2.22
CA TYR A 92 -6.99 -2.30 1.17
C TYR A 92 -8.29 -3.05 1.41
N ARG A 93 -9.38 -2.46 0.92
CA ARG A 93 -10.67 -3.09 0.77
C ARG A 93 -10.89 -3.44 -0.70
N LEU A 94 -11.14 -4.69 -0.98
CA LEU A 94 -11.44 -5.25 -2.29
C LEU A 94 -12.94 -5.27 -2.52
N ASN A 95 -13.37 -4.93 -3.72
CA ASN A 95 -14.74 -5.15 -4.17
C ASN A 95 -14.80 -5.42 -5.67
N VAL A 96 -15.90 -6.02 -6.10
CA VAL A 96 -16.28 -6.12 -7.52
C VAL A 96 -17.25 -4.98 -7.81
N GLU A 97 -17.04 -4.26 -8.91
CA GLU A 97 -17.95 -3.21 -9.32
C GLU A 97 -19.28 -3.74 -9.84
N ALA A 98 -20.34 -2.99 -9.56
CA ALA A 98 -21.66 -3.26 -10.11
C ALA A 98 -21.61 -3.34 -11.64
N ALA A 99 -22.45 -4.23 -12.20
CA ALA A 99 -22.61 -4.36 -13.64
C ALA A 99 -22.99 -3.00 -14.27
N THR A 100 -22.39 -2.70 -15.41
CA THR A 100 -22.75 -1.52 -16.21
C THR A 100 -23.10 -1.95 -17.62
N ALA A 101 -23.68 -1.05 -18.42
CA ALA A 101 -23.91 -1.33 -19.84
C ALA A 101 -22.61 -1.62 -20.61
N ALA A 102 -21.53 -0.90 -20.28
CA ALA A 102 -20.21 -1.10 -20.87
C ALA A 102 -19.51 -2.36 -20.35
N CYS A 103 -19.85 -2.80 -19.14
CA CYS A 103 -19.34 -4.03 -18.57
C CYS A 103 -20.46 -4.87 -17.90
N PRO A 104 -21.19 -5.68 -18.70
CA PRO A 104 -22.15 -6.64 -18.17
C PRO A 104 -21.46 -7.89 -17.62
N LEU A 105 -21.96 -8.42 -16.50
CA LEU A 105 -21.40 -9.60 -15.83
C LEU A 105 -21.47 -10.90 -16.64
N SER A 106 -22.17 -10.91 -17.77
CA SER A 106 -22.13 -12.03 -18.71
C SER A 106 -20.80 -12.13 -19.46
N ARG A 107 -19.99 -11.07 -19.48
CA ARG A 107 -18.77 -10.97 -20.30
C ARG A 107 -17.57 -10.35 -19.61
N CYS A 108 -17.77 -9.61 -18.52
CA CYS A 108 -16.67 -8.95 -17.84
C CYS A 108 -16.94 -8.67 -16.36
N PHE A 109 -15.88 -8.29 -15.66
CA PHE A 109 -15.91 -7.72 -14.32
C PHE A 109 -14.86 -6.60 -14.23
N LEU A 110 -15.04 -5.75 -13.22
CA LEU A 110 -14.05 -4.77 -12.79
C LEU A 110 -13.82 -4.93 -11.29
N LEU A 111 -12.58 -5.23 -10.92
CA LEU A 111 -12.15 -5.34 -9.53
C LEU A 111 -11.53 -4.03 -9.08
N LYS A 112 -11.76 -3.65 -7.82
CA LYS A 112 -11.15 -2.50 -7.19
C LYS A 112 -10.52 -2.87 -5.86
N ALA A 113 -9.33 -2.32 -5.61
CA ALA A 113 -8.75 -2.20 -4.28
C ALA A 113 -8.79 -0.72 -3.86
N ILE A 114 -9.49 -0.44 -2.77
CA ILE A 114 -9.70 0.89 -2.19
C ILE A 114 -8.82 0.98 -0.93
N PRO A 115 -8.00 2.02 -0.76
CA PRO A 115 -7.02 2.07 0.31
C PRO A 115 -7.70 2.38 1.65
N LEU A 116 -7.14 1.85 2.72
CA LEU A 116 -7.58 2.04 4.10
C LEU A 116 -6.49 2.72 4.93
N GLY A 117 -6.88 3.44 5.98
CA GLY A 117 -5.96 4.09 6.91
C GLY A 117 -4.89 4.94 6.20
N ASN A 118 -3.64 4.77 6.60
CA ASN A 118 -2.51 5.53 6.05
C ASN A 118 -2.28 5.28 4.56
N GLN A 119 -2.75 4.16 4.00
CA GLN A 119 -2.64 3.87 2.58
C GLN A 119 -3.40 4.88 1.72
N ALA A 120 -4.41 5.56 2.28
CA ALA A 120 -5.13 6.64 1.58
C ALA A 120 -4.25 7.88 1.30
N ASN A 121 -3.06 7.96 1.91
CA ASN A 121 -2.07 9.01 1.64
C ASN A 121 -1.15 8.72 0.47
N ASP A 122 -1.27 7.55 -0.13
CA ASP A 122 -0.49 7.17 -1.29
C ASP A 122 -0.82 8.05 -2.51
N ARG A 123 0.20 8.33 -3.33
CA ARG A 123 0.08 9.05 -4.61
C ARG A 123 -0.85 8.32 -5.58
N PHE A 124 -0.92 6.99 -5.49
CA PHE A 124 -1.86 6.15 -6.21
C PHE A 124 -2.76 5.42 -5.22
N ASN A 125 -4.04 5.78 -5.19
CA ASN A 125 -4.91 5.39 -4.08
C ASN A 125 -5.83 4.21 -4.43
N ILE A 126 -6.44 4.18 -5.62
CA ILE A 126 -7.30 3.06 -6.06
C ILE A 126 -6.58 2.23 -7.13
N ILE A 127 -6.53 0.92 -6.95
CA ILE A 127 -5.97 -0.03 -7.93
C ILE A 127 -7.12 -0.81 -8.57
N ARG A 128 -7.06 -1.01 -9.89
CA ARG A 128 -8.08 -1.72 -10.68
C ARG A 128 -7.48 -2.84 -11.50
N LEU A 129 -8.27 -3.89 -11.65
CA LEU A 129 -8.05 -4.98 -12.60
C LEU A 129 -9.35 -5.26 -13.35
N HIS A 130 -9.29 -5.22 -14.66
CA HIS A 130 -10.39 -5.58 -15.55
C HIS A 130 -10.29 -7.06 -15.94
N SER A 131 -11.42 -7.69 -16.26
CA SER A 131 -11.45 -9.06 -16.81
C SER A 131 -10.61 -9.26 -18.09
N SER A 132 -10.30 -8.19 -18.83
CA SER A 132 -9.39 -8.22 -19.98
C SER A 132 -7.91 -8.34 -19.59
N GLY A 133 -7.59 -8.30 -18.30
CA GLY A 133 -6.22 -8.19 -17.79
C GLY A 133 -5.68 -6.75 -17.78
N SER A 134 -6.47 -5.76 -18.21
CA SER A 134 -6.07 -4.35 -18.14
C SER A 134 -5.96 -3.90 -16.69
N LYS A 135 -4.81 -3.30 -16.36
CA LYS A 135 -4.43 -2.84 -15.02
C LYS A 135 -4.48 -1.32 -14.98
N GLU A 136 -5.03 -0.74 -13.92
CA GLU A 136 -5.04 0.72 -13.76
C GLU A 136 -4.79 1.14 -12.30
N MET A 137 -4.23 2.34 -12.11
CA MET A 137 -4.12 2.99 -10.80
C MET A 137 -4.63 4.42 -10.87
N LYS A 138 -5.39 4.86 -9.86
CA LYS A 138 -5.90 6.23 -9.76
C LYS A 138 -4.88 7.14 -9.09
N LYS A 139 -4.47 8.21 -9.75
CA LYS A 139 -3.68 9.30 -9.17
C LYS A 139 -4.55 10.06 -8.16
N LYS A 140 -4.07 10.18 -6.92
CA LYS A 140 -4.80 10.86 -5.83
C LYS A 140 -5.08 12.33 -6.17
N ASN A 141 -4.08 13.05 -6.67
CA ASN A 141 -4.15 14.51 -6.86
C ASN A 141 -4.95 14.92 -8.10
N SER A 142 -4.93 14.14 -9.18
CA SER A 142 -5.66 14.47 -10.41
C SER A 142 -6.98 13.70 -10.55
N GLY A 143 -7.18 12.63 -9.77
CA GLY A 143 -8.30 11.72 -9.91
C GLY A 143 -8.27 10.85 -11.18
N SER A 144 -7.29 11.05 -12.06
CA SER A 144 -7.14 10.33 -13.32
C SER A 144 -6.62 8.92 -13.12
N TYR A 145 -6.99 8.00 -14.01
CA TYR A 145 -6.42 6.65 -14.05
C TYR A 145 -5.20 6.63 -14.96
N GLN A 146 -4.14 5.99 -14.49
CA GLN A 146 -2.96 5.60 -15.26
C GLN A 146 -3.06 4.12 -15.60
N THR A 147 -2.70 3.76 -16.83
CA THR A 147 -2.57 2.37 -17.26
C THR A 147 -1.33 1.73 -16.65
N GLY A 148 -1.48 0.49 -16.20
CA GLY A 148 -0.43 -0.27 -15.54
C GLY A 148 -0.43 -0.10 -14.02
N TRP A 149 0.32 -0.98 -13.36
CA TRP A 149 0.58 -0.94 -11.93
C TRP A 149 2.01 -0.50 -11.59
N ASP A 150 2.82 -0.29 -12.62
CA ASP A 150 4.16 0.25 -12.50
C ASP A 150 4.09 1.78 -12.43
N ASP A 151 4.84 2.33 -11.48
CA ASP A 151 4.98 3.77 -11.23
C ASP A 151 5.95 4.43 -12.21
#